data_AF-A0A524BF30-F1
#
_entry.id   AF-A0A524BF30-F1
#
_cell.length_a   1.000
_cell.length_b   1.000
_cell.length_c   1.000
_cell.angle_alpha   90.00
_cell.angle_beta   90.00
_cell.angle_gamma   90.00
#
_symmetry.space_group_name_H-M   'P 1'
#
loop_
_entity.id
_entity.type
_entity.pdbx_description
1 polymer ?
#
loop_
_entity_poly.entity_id
_entity_poly.type
_entity_poly.pdbx_seq_one_letter_code
_entity_poly.pdbx_strand_id
1 'polypeptide(L)' 'MLEQPVDRKRCASCERWQGPRQPAASPTIVLIESEISTGLCRGGPWDNSERRARSACGHWTRWSQLPTEGEMTG' A
#
# COMPACT_ATOMS: atom_id res chain seq x y z
N MET A 1 5.51 -3.86 13.42
CA MET A 1 4.84 -3.49 12.15
C MET A 1 3.82 -4.57 11.81
N LEU A 2 2.77 -4.20 11.09
CA LEU A 2 1.70 -5.10 10.64
C LEU A 2 1.79 -5.34 9.13
N GLU A 3 1.61 -6.58 8.72
CA GLU A 3 1.67 -6.99 7.32
C GLU A 3 0.32 -6.78 6.62
N GLN A 4 0.36 -6.19 5.43
CA GLN A 4 -0.79 -6.02 4.54
C GLN A 4 -0.52 -6.74 3.22
N PRO A 5 -1.28 -7.81 2.93
CA PRO A 5 -1.23 -8.47 1.64
C PRO A 5 -1.64 -7.54 0.49
N VAL A 6 -0.83 -7.53 -0.57
CA VAL A 6 -1.01 -6.74 -1.80
C VAL A 6 -2.20 -7.24 -2.62
N ASP A 7 -2.47 -8.55 -2.59
CA ASP A 7 -3.60 -9.21 -3.27
C ASP A 7 -4.98 -8.67 -2.86
N ARG A 8 -5.10 -8.13 -1.63
CA ARG A 8 -6.31 -7.47 -1.12
C ARG A 8 -6.58 -6.11 -1.77
N LYS A 9 -5.64 -5.57 -2.55
CA LYS A 9 -5.79 -4.32 -3.33
C LYS A 9 -6.29 -3.14 -2.48
N ARG A 10 -5.78 -3.04 -1.25
CA ARG A 10 -6.12 -2.00 -0.27
C ARG A 10 -5.22 -0.78 -0.42
N CYS A 11 -5.65 0.35 0.15
CA CYS A 11 -4.92 1.61 0.12
C CYS A 11 -3.44 1.48 0.52
N ALA A 12 -3.11 0.71 1.58
CA ALA A 12 -1.73 0.49 2.01
C ALA A 12 -0.80 0.05 0.88
N SER A 13 -1.30 -0.83 0.00
CA SER A 13 -0.57 -1.39 -1.15
C SER A 13 -0.72 -0.61 -2.45
N CYS A 14 -1.42 0.53 -2.43
CA CYS A 14 -1.68 1.34 -3.61
C CYS A 14 -0.65 2.45 -3.77
N GLU A 15 -0.10 2.63 -4.98
CA GLU A 15 0.80 3.75 -5.33
C GLU A 15 0.27 5.11 -4.84
N ARG A 16 -1.03 5.33 -4.99
CA ARG A 16 -1.71 6.61 -4.75
C ARG A 16 -1.93 6.97 -3.28
N TRP A 17 -1.67 6.06 -2.34
CA TRP A 17 -1.87 6.33 -0.91
C TRP A 17 -0.59 6.85 -0.27
N GLN A 18 -0.65 8.03 0.35
CA GLN A 18 0.52 8.75 0.85
C GLN A 18 0.74 8.60 2.37
N GLY A 19 0.19 7.54 2.97
CA GLY A 19 0.38 7.28 4.40
C GLY A 19 1.68 6.54 4.70
N PRO A 20 2.06 6.41 5.98
CA PRO A 20 3.28 5.73 6.38
C PRO A 20 3.18 4.23 6.09
N ARG A 21 4.15 3.73 5.34
CA ARG A 21 4.32 2.31 4.98
C ARG A 21 5.75 2.01 4.57
N GLN A 22 6.12 0.75 4.62
CA GLN A 22 7.43 0.26 4.16
C GLN A 22 7.24 -0.98 3.29
N PRO A 23 8.08 -1.21 2.27
CA PRO A 23 8.09 -2.49 1.57
C PRO A 23 8.59 -3.58 2.53
N ALA A 24 7.99 -4.76 2.46
CA ALA A 24 8.59 -5.95 3.09
C ALA A 24 9.64 -6.57 2.15
N ALA A 25 10.36 -7.59 2.63
CA ALA A 25 11.24 -8.40 1.79
C ALA A 25 10.45 -9.16 0.70
N SER A 26 9.19 -9.51 0.98
CA SER A 26 8.30 -10.14 0.00
C SER A 26 7.67 -9.10 -0.94
N PRO A 27 7.62 -9.37 -2.26
CA PRO A 27 6.96 -8.49 -3.24
C PRO A 27 5.43 -8.41 -3.06
N THR A 28 4.86 -9.26 -2.20
CA THR A 28 3.43 -9.38 -1.96
C THR A 28 2.96 -8.77 -0.64
N ILE A 29 3.86 -8.18 0.15
CA ILE A 29 3.56 -7.65 1.49
C ILE A 29 4.01 -6.19 1.62
N VAL A 30 3.12 -5.35 2.15
CA VAL A 30 3.43 -3.99 2.64
C VAL A 30 3.37 -3.98 4.16
N LEU A 31 4.32 -3.32 4.80
CA LEU A 31 4.34 -3.10 6.23
C LEU A 31 3.72 -1.74 6.57
N ILE A 32 2.84 -1.73 7.56
CA ILE A 32 2.29 -0.51 8.16
C ILE A 32 2.56 -0.50 9.66
N GLU A 33 2.56 0.68 10.28
CA GLU A 33 2.76 0.81 11.72
C GLU A 33 1.56 0.27 12.50
N SER A 34 0.34 0.63 12.08
CA SER A 34 -0.91 0.30 12.79
C SER A 34 -2.11 0.15 11.84
N GLU A 35 -3.14 -0.59 12.25
CA GLU A 35 -4.39 -0.74 11.48
C GLU A 35 -5.16 0.58 11.30
N ILE A 36 -4.90 1.55 12.18
CA ILE A 36 -5.47 2.90 12.12
C ILE A 36 -4.60 3.88 11.34
N SER A 37 -3.46 3.47 10.78
CA SER A 37 -2.62 4.34 9.95
C SER A 37 -3.46 4.91 8.80
N THR A 38 -3.38 6.24 8.65
CA THR A 38 -4.08 6.98 7.61
C THR A 38 -3.11 7.64 6.65
N GLY A 39 -3.62 7.99 5.47
CA GLY A 39 -2.87 8.66 4.43
C GLY A 39 -3.81 9.24 3.38
N LEU A 40 -3.39 10.31 2.73
CA LEU A 40 -4.15 10.92 1.64
C LEU A 40 -4.13 10.03 0.41
N CYS A 41 -5.27 9.93 -0.28
CA CYS A 41 -5.31 9.39 -1.63
C CYS A 41 -5.02 10.52 -2.64
N ARG A 42 -4.08 10.30 -3.55
CA ARG A 42 -3.68 11.26 -4.60
C ARG A 42 -3.92 10.70 -5.99
N GLY A 43 -4.74 11.37 -6.79
CA GLY A 43 -5.11 10.96 -8.15
C GLY A 43 -5.97 9.70 -8.22
N GLY A 44 -6.59 9.29 -7.11
CA GLY A 44 -7.50 8.14 -7.03
C GLY A 44 -8.98 8.54 -6.97
N PRO A 45 -9.89 7.58 -6.78
CA PRO A 45 -11.33 7.84 -6.71
C PRO A 45 -11.75 8.63 -5.46
N TRP A 46 -10.88 8.75 -4.46
CA TRP A 46 -11.07 9.61 -3.29
C TRP A 46 -9.94 10.62 -3.18
N ASP A 47 -9.58 11.24 -4.30
CA ASP A 47 -8.51 12.24 -4.34
C ASP A 47 -8.67 13.31 -3.24
N ASN A 48 -7.54 13.72 -2.66
CA ASN A 48 -7.44 14.64 -1.52
C ASN A 48 -8.15 14.18 -0.23
N SER A 49 -8.72 12.98 -0.18
CA SER A 49 -9.38 12.46 1.01
C SER A 49 -8.44 11.56 1.82
N GLU A 50 -8.56 11.64 3.15
CA GLU A 50 -7.86 10.73 4.05
C GLU A 50 -8.49 9.33 4.02
N ARG A 51 -7.64 8.31 3.93
CA ARG A 51 -8.05 6.90 3.91
C ARG A 51 -7.21 6.09 4.88
N ARG A 52 -7.83 5.16 5.59
CA ARG A 52 -7.10 4.15 6.39
C ARG A 52 -6.36 3.20 5.46
N ALA A 53 -5.20 2.71 5.91
CA ALA A 53 -4.38 1.71 5.23
C ALA A 53 -5.20 0.50 4.74
N ARG A 54 -6.15 0.03 5.55
CA ARG A 54 -7.01 -1.14 5.25
C ARG A 54 -8.22 -0.85 4.35
N SER A 55 -8.43 0.40 3.96
CA SER A 55 -9.59 0.77 3.13
C SER A 55 -9.49 0.13 1.74
N ALA A 56 -10.64 -0.24 1.17
CA ALA A 56 -10.69 -0.60 -0.25
C ALA A 56 -10.19 0.58 -1.09
N CYS A 57 -9.47 0.31 -2.20
CA CYS A 57 -8.85 1.35 -3.02
C CYS A 57 -9.72 1.84 -4.21
N GLY A 58 -10.67 1.03 -4.69
CA GLY A 58 -11.60 1.38 -5.78
C GLY A 58 -10.95 1.48 -7.17
N HIS A 59 -9.74 2.01 -7.27
CA HIS A 59 -8.91 2.09 -8.45
C HIS A 59 -7.45 1.80 -8.06
N TRP A 60 -7.21 0.55 -7.66
CA TRP A 60 -5.93 0.14 -7.10
C TRP A 60 -4.85 0.08 -8.19
N THR A 61 -3.68 0.62 -7.87
CA THR A 61 -2.45 0.47 -8.67
C THR A 61 -1.35 0.00 -7.73
N ARG A 62 -0.62 -1.06 -8.08
CA ARG A 62 0.44 -1.61 -7.23
C ARG A 62 1.46 -0.53 -6.87
N TRP A 63 1.82 -0.45 -5.59
CA TRP A 63 2.89 0.42 -5.14
C TRP A 63 4.24 0.01 -5.73
N SER A 64 4.89 0.95 -6.39
CA SER A 64 6.13 0.77 -7.16
C SER A 64 7.36 0.46 -6.31
N GLN A 65 7.34 0.81 -5.01
CA GLN A 65 8.46 0.56 -4.10
C GLN A 65 8.55 -0.90 -3.62
N LEU A 66 7.53 -1.72 -3.90
CA LEU A 66 7.59 -3.14 -3.61
C LEU A 66 8.48 -3.84 -4.63
N PRO A 67 9.38 -4.74 -4.20
CA PRO A 67 10.24 -5.51 -5.11
C PRO A 67 9.44 -6.19 -6.20
N THR A 68 9.98 -6.36 -7.40
CA THR A 68 9.39 -7.25 -8.39
C THR A 68 9.75 -8.70 -8.09
N GLU A 69 8.95 -9.67 -8.54
CA GLU A 69 9.17 -11.09 -8.22
C GLU A 69 10.54 -11.61 -8.72
N GLY A 70 11.18 -10.93 -9.68
CA GLY A 70 12.51 -11.27 -10.19
C GLY A 70 13.69 -10.62 -9.46
N GLU A 71 13.46 -9.65 -8.58
CA GLU A 71 14.52 -8.92 -7.85
C GLU A 71 14.96 -9.62 -6.56
N MET A 72 14.41 -10.79 -6.23
CA MET A 72 14.77 -11.59 -5.05
C MET A 72 16.11 -12.34 -5.19
N THR A 73 16.96 -11.98 -6.15
CA THR A 73 18.27 -12.62 -6.36
C THR A 73 19.36 -11.56 -6.39
N GLY A 74 20.13 -11.48 -5.31
CA GLY A 74 21.29 -10.59 -5.15
C GLY A 74 21.86 -10.70 -3.76
#